data_AF-A0A957V7Q1-F1
#
_entry.id   AF-A0A957V7Q1-F1
#
_cell.length_a   1.000
_cell.length_b   1.000
_cell.length_c   1.000
_cell.angle_alpha   90.00
_cell.angle_beta   90.00
_cell.angle_gamma   90.00
#
_symmetry.space_group_name_H-M   'P 1'
#
loop_
_entity.id
_entity.type
_entity.pdbx_description
1 polymer ?
#
loop_
_entity_poly.entity_id
_entity_poly.type
_entity_poly.pdbx_seq_one_letter_code
_entity_poly.pdbx_strand_id
1 'polypeptide(L)' 'MTDTQEYHGKLVTIERFILDQQQAHPEATGTLTNILYDMALAAKIITSKTTRAGLAEILGSAGEENVQGEEVQKL' A
#
# COMPACT_ATOMS: atom_id res chain seq x y z
N MET A 1 -18.26 -3.10 -18.79
CA MET A 1 -18.85 -3.70 -17.57
C MET A 1 -17.86 -4.75 -17.12
N THR A 2 -16.94 -4.37 -16.24
CA THR A 2 -15.76 -5.19 -15.92
C THR A 2 -16.16 -6.33 -15.00
N ASP A 3 -15.73 -7.53 -15.37
CA ASP A 3 -16.16 -8.80 -14.83
C ASP A 3 -15.51 -9.08 -13.47
N THR A 4 -16.04 -8.49 -12.40
CA THR A 4 -15.64 -8.85 -11.03
C THR A 4 -15.98 -10.32 -10.70
N GLN A 5 -16.72 -11.04 -11.57
CA GLN A 5 -17.08 -12.45 -11.33
C GLN A 5 -15.97 -13.46 -11.66
N GLU A 6 -14.90 -13.08 -12.38
CA GLU A 6 -13.86 -14.04 -12.82
C GLU A 6 -12.92 -14.53 -11.69
N TYR A 7 -13.00 -13.95 -10.49
CA TYR A 7 -12.15 -14.28 -9.35
C TYR A 7 -12.72 -15.33 -8.40
N HIS A 8 -13.89 -15.91 -8.68
CA HIS A 8 -14.50 -16.89 -7.79
C HIS A 8 -13.62 -18.16 -7.64
N GLY A 9 -13.12 -18.40 -6.43
CA GLY A 9 -12.30 -19.57 -6.09
C GLY A 9 -10.82 -19.50 -6.50
N LYS A 10 -10.35 -18.38 -7.07
CA LYS A 10 -8.94 -18.16 -7.39
C LYS A 10 -8.30 -17.19 -6.39
N LEU A 11 -7.16 -17.60 -5.81
CA LEU A 11 -6.32 -16.68 -5.05
C LEU A 11 -5.64 -15.72 -6.03
N VAL A 12 -6.03 -14.44 -5.97
CA VAL A 12 -5.47 -13.38 -6.82
C VAL A 12 -4.76 -12.37 -5.94
N THR A 13 -3.49 -12.13 -6.25
CA THR A 13 -2.70 -11.13 -5.53
C THR A 13 -3.06 -9.73 -6.01
N ILE A 14 -2.81 -8.73 -5.18
CA ILE A 14 -3.04 -7.34 -5.55
C ILE A 14 -2.22 -6.97 -6.81
N GLU A 15 -1.00 -7.49 -6.95
CA GLU A 15 -0.16 -7.26 -8.12
C GLU A 15 -0.79 -7.85 -9.38
N ARG A 16 -1.32 -9.08 -9.29
CA ARG A 16 -2.00 -9.73 -10.40
C ARG A 16 -3.25 -8.95 -10.81
N PHE A 17 -4.06 -8.53 -9.85
CA PHE A 17 -5.25 -7.72 -10.10
C PHE A 17 -4.89 -6.41 -10.83
N ILE A 18 -3.87 -5.68 -10.36
CA ILE A 18 -3.43 -4.42 -10.98
C ILE A 18 -2.96 -4.64 -12.42
N LEU A 19 -2.21 -5.70 -12.71
CA LEU A 19 -1.77 -6.03 -14.08
C LEU A 19 -2.91 -6.40 -15.00
N ASP A 20 -3.88 -7.17 -14.50
CA ASP A 20 -5.05 -7.56 -15.29
C ASP A 20 -5.90 -6.32 -15.64
N GLN A 21 -6.05 -5.38 -14.69
CA GLN A 21 -6.71 -4.11 -14.98
C GLN A 21 -5.93 -3.28 -16.01
N GLN A 22 -4.60 -3.14 -15.89
CA GLN A 22 -3.83 -2.40 -16.88
C GLN A 22 -3.96 -3.00 -18.30
N GLN A 23 -3.93 -4.33 -18.42
CA GLN A 23 -4.07 -5.01 -19.72
C GLN A 23 -5.46 -4.80 -20.35
N ALA A 24 -6.49 -4.57 -19.53
CA ALA A 24 -7.83 -4.24 -20.01
C ALA A 24 -7.93 -2.81 -20.60
N HIS A 25 -6.89 -1.98 -20.44
CA HIS A 25 -6.81 -0.60 -20.92
C HIS A 25 -5.65 -0.42 -21.92
N PRO A 26 -5.90 -0.57 -23.25
CA PRO A 26 -4.86 -0.47 -24.28
C PRO A 26 -4.10 0.88 -24.30
N GLU A 27 -4.75 1.94 -23.82
CA GLU A 27 -4.18 3.29 -23.68
C GLU A 27 -3.31 3.48 -22.43
N ALA A 28 -3.28 2.50 -21.53
CA ALA A 28 -2.57 2.64 -20.27
C ALA A 28 -1.05 2.63 -20.48
N THR A 29 -0.40 3.70 -20.00
CA THR A 29 1.06 3.87 -20.05
C THR A 29 1.80 3.03 -19.00
N GLY A 30 1.08 2.47 -18.02
CA GLY A 30 1.65 1.79 -16.85
C GLY A 30 2.07 2.73 -15.71
N THR A 31 1.92 4.05 -15.86
CA THR A 31 2.29 5.01 -14.80
C THR A 31 1.50 4.78 -13.52
N LEU A 32 0.19 4.58 -13.62
CA LEU A 32 -0.66 4.27 -12.46
C LEU A 32 -0.27 2.95 -11.81
N THR A 33 0.01 1.92 -12.60
CA THR A 33 0.45 0.60 -12.11
C THR A 33 1.71 0.70 -11.26
N ASN A 34 2.70 1.47 -11.71
CA ASN A 34 3.92 1.70 -10.95
C ASN A 34 3.63 2.39 -9.60
N ILE A 35 2.78 3.41 -9.59
CA ILE A 35 2.36 4.09 -8.35
C ILE A 35 1.68 3.10 -7.39
N LEU A 36 0.78 2.25 -7.90
CA LEU A 36 0.09 1.25 -7.09
C LEU A 36 1.06 0.21 -6.51
N TYR A 37 2.09 -0.18 -7.27
CA TYR A 37 3.15 -1.06 -6.79
C TYR A 37 4.01 -0.44 -5.70
N ASP A 38 4.41 0.82 -5.88
CA ASP A 38 5.19 1.55 -4.89
C ASP A 38 4.40 1.70 -3.58
N MET A 39 3.10 1.99 -3.66
CA MET A 39 2.23 2.02 -2.48
C MET A 39 2.10 0.66 -1.79
N ALA A 40 1.94 -0.42 -2.56
CA ALA A 40 1.87 -1.78 -1.99
C ALA A 40 3.18 -2.17 -1.29
N LEU A 41 4.33 -1.78 -1.85
CA LEU A 41 5.64 -1.98 -1.23
C LEU A 41 5.79 -1.14 0.05
N ALA A 42 5.44 0.14 0.01
CA ALA A 42 5.48 1.01 1.17
C ALA A 42 4.62 0.46 2.33
N ALA A 43 3.42 -0.02 2.03
CA ALA A 43 2.54 -0.65 3.01
C ALA A 43 3.18 -1.90 3.64
N LYS A 44 3.80 -2.79 2.84
CA LYS A 44 4.52 -3.98 3.34
C LYS A 44 5.68 -3.59 4.26
N ILE A 45 6.41 -2.53 3.93
CA ILE A 45 7.52 -2.01 4.75
C ILE A 45 6.99 -1.44 6.07
N ILE A 46 5.93 -0.63 6.03
CA ILE A 46 5.30 -0.05 7.23
C ILE A 46 4.84 -1.18 8.15
N THR A 47 4.10 -2.17 7.64
CA THR A 47 3.66 -3.33 8.42
C THR A 47 4.85 -4.05 9.05
N SER A 48 5.92 -4.29 8.30
CA SER A 48 7.12 -4.96 8.83
C SER A 48 7.76 -4.17 9.98
N LYS A 49 7.80 -2.84 9.89
CA LYS A 49 8.31 -1.96 10.95
C LYS A 49 7.38 -1.93 12.16
N THR A 50 6.08 -1.73 11.96
CA THR A 50 5.08 -1.66 13.04
C THR A 50 4.95 -2.98 13.79
N THR A 51 5.00 -4.13 13.12
CA THR A 51 4.99 -5.45 13.80
C THR A 51 6.18 -5.62 14.76
N ARG A 52 7.32 -4.98 14.46
CA ARG A 52 8.54 -5.07 15.28
C ARG A 52 8.70 -3.87 16.23
N ALA A 53 7.91 -2.81 16.08
CA ALA A 53 8.03 -1.56 16.82
C ALA A 53 7.85 -1.73 18.33
N GLY A 54 6.93 -2.61 18.75
CA GLY A 54 6.72 -2.94 20.16
C GLY A 54 7.88 -3.70 20.81
N LEU A 55 8.78 -4.30 20.03
CA LEU A 55 9.97 -5.00 20.52
C LEU A 55 11.25 -4.15 20.45
N ALA A 56 11.20 -3.03 19.71
CA ALA A 56 12.36 -2.19 19.42
C ALA A 56 12.31 -0.80 20.09
N GLU A 57 11.36 -0.57 21.02
CA GLU A 57 11.18 0.70 21.76
C GLU A 57 11.06 1.96 20.86
N ILE A 58 10.59 1.82 19.62
CA ILE A 58 10.46 2.94 18.66
C ILE A 58 9.09 3.65 18.70
N LEU A 59 8.18 3.18 19.57
CA LEU A 59 6.87 3.79 19.81
C LEU A 59 7.01 5.03 20.71
N GLY A 60 6.37 6.15 20.35
CA GLY A 60 6.30 7.36 21.19
C GLY A 60 6.35 8.66 20.39
N SER A 61 6.40 9.81 21.07
CA SER A 61 6.44 11.11 20.40
C SER A 61 7.71 11.34 19.58
N ALA A 62 7.55 11.93 18.40
CA ALA A 62 8.63 12.45 17.57
C ALA A 62 9.19 13.78 18.08
N GLY A 63 8.50 14.43 19.03
CA GLY A 63 8.86 15.75 19.54
C GLY A 63 8.58 16.89 18.55
N GLU A 64 7.83 16.61 17.49
CA GLU A 64 7.43 17.56 16.45
C GLU A 64 5.91 17.72 16.46
N GLU A 65 5.43 18.91 16.10
CA GLU A 65 4.01 19.23 15.95
C GLU A 65 3.70 19.42 14.47
N ASN A 66 2.66 18.76 13.97
CA ASN A 66 2.27 18.90 12.57
C ASN A 66 1.58 20.26 12.31
N VAL A 67 1.32 20.58 11.04
CA VAL A 67 0.64 21.84 10.68
C VAL A 67 -0.81 21.94 11.20
N GLN A 68 -1.35 20.85 11.73
CA GLN A 68 -2.67 20.73 12.34
C GLN A 68 -2.64 20.88 13.87
N GLY A 69 -1.47 21.01 14.49
CA GLY A 69 -1.31 21.16 15.93
C GLY A 69 -1.28 19.84 16.72
N GLU A 70 -1.08 18.71 16.05
CA GLU A 70 -1.03 17.38 16.67
C GLU A 70 0.42 16.93 16.87
N GLU A 71 0.69 16.26 17.98
CA GLU A 71 2.00 15.69 18.27
C GLU A 71 2.30 14.50 17.35
N VAL A 72 3.33 14.65 16.52
CA VAL A 72 3.78 13.62 15.58
C VAL A 72 4.28 12.42 16.36
N GLN A 73 3.77 11.22 16.03
CA GLN A 73 4.25 9.97 16.61
C GLN A 73 5.41 9.41 15.79
N LYS A 74 6.42 8.87 16.46
CA LYS A 74 7.32 7.86 15.91
C LYS A 74 6.53 6.57 15.67
N LEU A 75 7.03 5.76 14.73
CA LEU A 75 6.45 4.51 14.21
C LEU A 75 5.52 3.75 15.16
#